data_AF-A0A351D2I9-F1
#
_entry.id   AF-A0A351D2I9-F1
#
_cell.length_a   1.000
_cell.length_b   1.000
_cell.length_c   1.000
_cell.angle_alpha   90.00
_cell.angle_beta   90.00
_cell.angle_gamma   90.00
#
_symmetry.space_group_name_H-M   'P 1'
#
loop_
_entity.id
_entity.type
_entity.pdbx_description
1 polymer ?
#
loop_
_entity_poly.entity_id
_entity_poly.type
_entity_poly.pdbx_seq_one_letter_code
_entity_poly.pdbx_strand_id
1 'polypeptide(L)'
;MELDPFILSRIQFALNISFHILFPTITIGLCWILLFFRMCFTFTQDQEWEYAYYFWIKIFALTFAIGVVTGITMSFQFGTNWPGFMEKAGNVAGPLLGYEVMTAFFLEASFLAIMLFGKNKVSNRVHLFSTFMVAIGTTISAFWIISLNFWMQTPVGYSVQDGIVQIESWRE
;
A
#
# COMPACT_ATOMS: atom_id res chain seq x y z
N MET A 1 -25.91 28.35 8.96
CA MET A 1 -24.60 28.44 8.28
C MET A 1 -24.43 27.11 7.56
N GLU A 2 -24.72 27.06 6.26
CA GLU A 2 -24.44 25.84 5.49
C GLU A 2 -22.92 25.76 5.30
N LEU A 3 -22.35 24.64 5.73
CA LEU A 3 -20.93 24.37 5.52
C LEU A 3 -20.75 23.96 4.06
N ASP A 4 -19.82 24.61 3.35
CA ASP A 4 -19.53 24.30 1.96
C ASP A 4 -19.07 22.83 1.82
N PRO A 5 -19.82 21.98 1.07
CA PRO A 5 -19.46 20.58 0.85
C PRO A 5 -18.04 20.42 0.30
N PHE A 6 -17.56 21.34 -0.54
CA PHE A 6 -16.22 21.27 -1.09
C PHE A 6 -15.14 21.38 0.00
N ILE A 7 -15.30 22.32 0.94
CA ILE A 7 -14.39 22.47 2.08
C ILE A 7 -14.47 21.24 2.98
N LEU A 8 -15.68 20.72 3.24
CA LEU A 8 -15.87 19.50 4.05
C LEU A 8 -15.19 18.29 3.42
N SER A 9 -15.33 18.08 2.10
CA SER A 9 -14.66 16.98 1.39
C SER A 9 -13.14 17.10 1.46
N ARG A 10 -12.58 18.32 1.39
CA ARG A 10 -11.14 18.56 1.57
C ARG A 10 -10.67 18.21 2.98
N ILE A 11 -11.38 18.67 4.01
CA ILE A 11 -11.04 18.37 5.40
C ILE A 11 -11.14 16.87 5.67
N GLN A 12 -12.22 16.22 5.21
CA GLN A 12 -12.43 14.79 5.39
C GLN A 12 -11.33 13.97 4.70
N PHE A 13 -10.96 14.32 3.46
CA PHE A 13 -9.88 13.66 2.75
C PHE A 13 -8.53 13.90 3.44
N ALA A 14 -8.25 15.15 3.86
CA ALA A 14 -7.02 15.51 4.57
C ALA A 14 -6.86 14.74 5.89
N LEU A 15 -7.92 14.61 6.68
CA LEU A 15 -7.90 13.83 7.91
C LEU A 15 -7.64 12.35 7.64
N ASN A 16 -8.32 11.77 6.64
CA ASN A 16 -8.15 10.36 6.30
C ASN A 16 -6.73 10.08 5.79
N ILE A 17 -6.22 10.85 4.83
CA ILE A 17 -4.86 10.62 4.29
C ILE A 17 -3.76 10.86 5.32
N SER A 18 -3.92 11.88 6.17
CA SER A 18 -2.94 12.18 7.23
C SER A 18 -2.89 11.08 8.29
N PHE A 19 -4.03 10.46 8.60
CA PHE A 19 -4.07 9.31 9.50
C PHE A 19 -3.55 8.05 8.80
N HIS A 20 -4.01 7.79 7.58
CA HIS A 20 -3.64 6.62 6.80
C HIS A 20 -2.13 6.52 6.61
N ILE A 21 -1.45 7.60 6.17
CA ILE A 21 -0.03 7.55 5.78
C ILE A 21 0.91 7.08 6.89
N LEU A 22 0.52 7.25 8.17
CA LEU A 22 1.29 6.80 9.31
C LEU A 22 1.52 5.27 9.28
N PHE A 23 0.53 4.50 8.79
CA PHE A 23 0.58 3.04 8.84
C PHE A 23 1.42 2.45 7.69
N PRO A 24 1.18 2.76 6.39
CA PRO A 24 2.02 2.30 5.29
C PRO A 24 3.49 2.69 5.47
N THR A 25 3.78 3.90 5.97
CA THR A 25 5.17 4.33 6.19
C THR A 25 5.89 3.41 7.18
N ILE A 26 5.21 3.00 8.25
CA ILE A 26 5.76 2.06 9.23
C ILE A 26 5.87 0.66 8.63
N THR A 27 4.85 0.17 7.93
CA THR A 27 4.85 -1.20 7.40
C THR A 27 5.89 -1.40 6.29
N ILE A 28 6.09 -0.40 5.41
CA ILE A 28 7.15 -0.41 4.39
C ILE A 28 8.52 -0.57 5.06
N GLY A 29 8.84 0.19 6.11
CA GLY A 29 10.12 0.04 6.79
C GLY A 29 10.24 -1.30 7.54
N LEU A 30 9.18 -1.67 8.24
CA LEU A 30 9.20 -2.81 9.16
C LEU A 30 9.21 -4.16 8.42
N CYS A 31 8.60 -4.28 7.24
CA CYS A 31 8.65 -5.53 6.47
C CYS A 31 10.07 -5.91 6.04
N TRP A 32 10.89 -4.92 5.64
CA TRP A 32 12.31 -5.12 5.32
C TRP A 32 13.15 -5.46 6.54
N ILE A 33 12.88 -4.83 7.69
CA ILE A 33 13.53 -5.17 8.96
C ILE A 33 13.18 -6.60 9.40
N LEU A 34 11.92 -7.00 9.27
CA LEU A 34 11.48 -8.36 9.58
C LEU A 34 12.12 -9.39 8.66
N LEU A 35 12.24 -9.07 7.37
CA LEU A 35 12.98 -9.89 6.42
C LEU A 35 14.45 -10.04 6.86
N PHE A 36 15.09 -8.94 7.24
CA PHE A 36 16.47 -8.95 7.74
C PHE A 36 16.63 -9.86 8.96
N PHE A 37 15.81 -9.72 10.00
CA PHE A 37 15.86 -10.62 11.16
C PHE A 37 15.65 -12.08 10.78
N ARG A 38 14.73 -12.35 9.85
CA ARG A 38 14.46 -13.72 9.40
C ARG A 38 15.62 -14.32 8.60
N MET A 39 16.29 -13.51 7.79
CA MET A 39 17.51 -13.90 7.07
C MET A 39 18.63 -14.20 8.07
N CYS A 40 18.91 -13.29 9.01
CA CYS A 40 19.92 -13.49 10.05
C CYS A 40 19.69 -14.79 10.80
N PHE A 41 18.48 -15.01 11.34
CA PHE A 41 18.11 -16.27 11.99
C PHE A 41 18.36 -17.49 11.11
N THR A 42 18.02 -17.42 9.82
CA THR A 42 18.20 -18.53 8.88
C THR A 42 19.68 -18.90 8.70
N PHE A 43 20.57 -17.91 8.69
CA PHE A 43 22.02 -18.15 8.52
C PHE A 43 22.74 -18.46 9.83
N THR A 44 22.40 -17.79 10.93
CA THR A 44 23.14 -17.90 12.20
C THR A 44 22.54 -18.93 13.14
N GLN A 45 21.25 -19.27 12.99
CA GLN A 45 20.48 -20.08 13.95
C GLN A 45 20.40 -19.48 15.37
N ASP A 46 20.78 -18.21 15.52
CA ASP A 46 20.75 -17.50 16.79
C ASP A 46 19.31 -17.04 17.11
N GLN A 47 18.81 -17.52 18.26
CA GLN A 47 17.44 -17.33 18.72
C GLN A 47 17.11 -15.85 19.01
N GLU A 48 18.10 -15.00 19.29
CA GLU A 48 17.88 -13.57 19.52
C GLU A 48 17.24 -12.88 18.31
N TRP A 49 17.64 -13.26 17.10
CA TRP A 49 17.01 -12.78 15.86
C TRP A 49 15.55 -13.24 15.73
N GLU A 50 15.27 -14.46 16.18
CA GLU A 50 13.92 -15.01 16.18
C GLU A 50 13.03 -14.24 17.18
N TYR A 51 13.52 -13.96 18.39
CA TYR A 51 12.81 -13.16 19.38
C TYR A 51 12.51 -11.75 18.85
N ALA A 52 13.50 -11.08 18.25
CA ALA A 52 13.32 -9.77 17.62
C ALA A 52 12.24 -9.82 16.53
N TYR A 53 12.28 -10.83 15.64
CA TYR A 53 11.25 -11.02 14.62
C TYR A 53 9.84 -11.14 15.21
N TYR A 54 9.65 -11.98 16.25
CA TYR A 54 8.31 -12.18 16.84
C TYR A 54 7.80 -11.01 17.66
N PHE A 55 8.69 -10.16 18.17
CA PHE A 55 8.29 -8.90 18.78
C PHE A 55 7.72 -7.95 17.71
N TRP A 56 8.51 -7.69 16.67
CA TRP A 56 8.18 -6.69 15.65
C TRP A 56 7.04 -7.11 14.72
N ILE A 57 6.87 -8.41 14.46
CA ILE A 57 5.78 -8.89 13.58
C ILE A 57 4.39 -8.59 14.14
N LYS A 58 4.24 -8.51 15.47
CA LYS A 58 2.96 -8.16 16.10
C LYS A 58 2.61 -6.69 15.84
N ILE A 59 3.60 -5.81 15.93
CA ILE A 59 3.46 -4.38 15.63
C ILE A 59 3.18 -4.20 14.14
N PHE A 60 3.90 -4.93 13.28
CA PHE A 60 3.64 -4.96 11.85
C PHE A 60 2.21 -5.39 11.54
N ALA A 61 1.73 -6.50 12.12
CA ALA A 61 0.38 -6.98 11.88
C ALA A 61 -0.70 -5.96 12.28
N LEU A 62 -0.53 -5.31 13.43
CA LEU A 62 -1.47 -4.29 13.91
C LEU A 62 -1.49 -3.05 12.98
N THR A 63 -0.31 -2.53 12.66
CA THR A 63 -0.19 -1.35 11.78
C THR A 63 -0.69 -1.66 10.37
N PHE A 64 -0.36 -2.84 9.83
CA PHE A 64 -0.86 -3.32 8.55
C PHE A 64 -2.39 -3.38 8.52
N ALA A 65 -3.03 -3.99 9.53
CA ALA A 65 -4.48 -4.09 9.59
C ALA A 65 -5.17 -2.72 9.57
N ILE A 66 -4.65 -1.74 10.33
CA ILE A 66 -5.18 -0.37 10.34
C ILE A 66 -4.95 0.31 8.99
N GLY A 67 -3.77 0.10 8.38
CA GLY A 67 -3.45 0.57 7.04
C GLY A 67 -4.45 0.09 6.00
N VAL A 68 -4.82 -1.20 6.01
CA VAL A 68 -5.81 -1.76 5.09
C VAL A 68 -7.18 -1.10 5.25
N VAL A 69 -7.69 -0.99 6.48
CA VAL A 69 -9.03 -0.41 6.74
C VAL A 69 -9.09 1.06 6.29
N THR A 70 -8.05 1.83 6.58
CA THR A 70 -7.98 3.25 6.22
C THR A 70 -7.74 3.45 4.72
N GLY A 71 -6.97 2.56 4.07
CA GLY A 71 -6.74 2.58 2.63
C GLY A 71 -8.02 2.27 1.83
N ILE A 72 -8.80 1.27 2.26
CA ILE A 72 -10.12 0.98 1.68
C ILE A 72 -11.03 2.22 1.80
N THR A 73 -11.02 2.88 2.94
CA THR A 73 -11.82 4.11 3.13
C THR A 73 -11.39 5.20 2.15
N MET A 74 -10.09 5.35 1.91
CA MET A 74 -9.56 6.31 0.94
C MET A 74 -9.93 6.00 -0.50
N SER A 75 -9.88 4.73 -0.91
CA SER A 75 -10.21 4.34 -2.28
C SER A 75 -11.67 4.68 -2.63
N PHE A 76 -12.61 4.48 -1.69
CA PHE A 76 -14.00 4.88 -1.86
C PHE A 76 -14.18 6.41 -1.88
N GLN A 77 -13.37 7.17 -1.13
CA GLN A 77 -13.46 8.63 -1.13
C GLN A 77 -13.19 9.25 -2.50
N PHE A 78 -12.35 8.65 -3.33
CA PHE A 78 -12.17 9.12 -4.72
C PHE A 78 -13.49 9.07 -5.51
N GLY A 79 -14.29 8.02 -5.34
CA GLY A 79 -15.58 7.89 -6.02
C GLY A 79 -16.68 8.74 -5.40
N THR A 80 -16.80 8.77 -4.07
CA THR A 80 -17.92 9.43 -3.39
C THR A 80 -17.76 10.94 -3.30
N ASN A 81 -16.55 11.41 -2.98
CA ASN A 81 -16.30 12.83 -2.69
C ASN A 81 -15.66 13.57 -3.87
N TRP A 82 -15.05 12.83 -4.81
CA TRP A 82 -14.34 13.40 -5.96
C TRP A 82 -14.81 12.82 -7.31
N PRO A 83 -16.13 12.73 -7.57
CA PRO A 83 -16.64 12.09 -8.79
C PRO A 83 -16.13 12.77 -10.07
N GLY A 84 -16.03 14.10 -10.09
CA GLY A 84 -15.49 14.83 -11.25
C GLY A 84 -13.99 14.60 -11.50
N PHE A 85 -13.22 14.25 -10.46
CA PHE A 85 -11.83 13.81 -10.64
C PHE A 85 -11.80 12.44 -11.31
N MET A 86 -12.62 11.49 -10.82
CA MET A 86 -12.69 10.15 -11.40
C MET A 86 -13.25 10.14 -12.83
N GLU A 87 -14.21 11.02 -13.15
CA GLU A 87 -14.74 11.17 -14.51
C GLU A 87 -13.67 11.68 -15.48
N LYS A 88 -12.86 12.65 -15.06
CA LYS A 88 -11.85 13.28 -15.92
C LYS A 88 -10.55 12.50 -15.99
N ALA A 89 -10.01 12.09 -14.84
CA ALA A 89 -8.69 11.47 -14.71
C ALA A 89 -8.75 9.95 -14.50
N GLY A 90 -9.94 9.34 -14.56
CA GLY A 90 -10.13 7.91 -14.31
C GLY A 90 -9.35 6.99 -15.25
N ASN A 91 -9.08 7.41 -16.48
CA ASN A 91 -8.27 6.63 -17.42
C ASN A 91 -6.81 6.47 -16.96
N VAL A 92 -6.31 7.38 -16.11
CA VAL A 92 -4.98 7.31 -15.47
C VAL A 92 -5.05 6.73 -14.08
N ALA A 93 -5.91 7.30 -13.22
CA ALA A 93 -6.01 6.88 -11.84
C ALA A 93 -6.53 5.45 -11.68
N GLY A 94 -7.51 5.05 -12.51
CA GLY A 94 -8.14 3.74 -12.46
C GLY A 94 -7.14 2.59 -12.65
N PRO A 95 -6.36 2.56 -13.74
CA PRO A 95 -5.35 1.52 -13.94
C PRO A 95 -4.28 1.50 -12.83
N LEU A 96 -3.76 2.64 -12.39
CA LEU A 96 -2.72 2.69 -11.34
C LEU A 96 -3.23 2.14 -10.00
N LEU A 97 -4.43 2.55 -9.58
CA LEU A 97 -5.09 2.01 -8.39
C LEU A 97 -5.46 0.53 -8.55
N GLY A 98 -5.89 0.13 -9.75
CA GLY A 98 -6.19 -1.26 -10.07
C GLY A 98 -4.95 -2.15 -9.99
N TYR A 99 -3.82 -1.70 -10.52
CA TYR A 99 -2.55 -2.42 -10.45
C TYR A 99 -2.04 -2.57 -9.03
N GLU A 100 -2.19 -1.55 -8.19
CA GLU A 100 -1.88 -1.66 -6.76
C GLU A 100 -2.60 -2.87 -6.14
N VAL A 101 -3.92 -2.94 -6.33
CA VAL A 101 -4.72 -4.04 -5.77
C VAL A 101 -4.30 -5.38 -6.36
N MET A 102 -4.26 -5.48 -7.70
CA MET A 102 -4.01 -6.76 -8.38
C MET A 102 -2.59 -7.30 -8.17
N THR A 103 -1.59 -6.44 -8.07
CA THR A 103 -0.19 -6.86 -8.01
C THR A 103 0.38 -6.88 -6.61
N ALA A 104 0.11 -5.84 -5.80
CA ALA A 104 0.69 -5.71 -4.47
C ALA A 104 -0.22 -6.32 -3.40
N PHE A 105 -1.48 -5.88 -3.32
CA PHE A 105 -2.39 -6.31 -2.26
C PHE A 105 -2.66 -7.82 -2.29
N PHE A 106 -2.87 -8.40 -3.49
CA PHE A 106 -3.03 -9.85 -3.63
C PHE A 106 -1.78 -10.62 -3.22
N LEU A 107 -0.59 -10.12 -3.57
CA LEU A 107 0.68 -10.72 -3.20
C LEU A 107 0.85 -10.70 -1.67
N GLU A 108 0.66 -9.54 -1.07
CA GLU A 108 0.68 -9.36 0.38
C GLU A 108 -0.31 -10.28 1.07
N ALA A 109 -1.60 -10.23 0.71
CA ALA A 109 -2.64 -11.02 1.36
C ALA A 109 -2.35 -12.53 1.31
N SER A 110 -1.77 -13.02 0.21
CA SER A 110 -1.41 -14.43 0.03
C SER A 110 -0.28 -14.87 0.96
N PHE A 111 0.79 -14.07 1.07
CA PHE A 111 1.98 -14.44 1.82
C PHE A 111 1.96 -13.96 3.28
N LEU A 112 1.18 -12.93 3.60
CA LEU A 112 1.04 -12.37 4.94
C LEU A 112 0.50 -13.41 5.93
N ALA A 113 -0.49 -14.21 5.51
CA ALA A 113 -1.03 -15.27 6.37
C ALA A 113 0.07 -16.28 6.78
N ILE A 114 0.95 -16.64 5.85
CA ILE A 114 2.09 -17.53 6.12
C ILE A 114 3.12 -16.81 7.00
N MET A 115 3.40 -15.54 6.74
CA MET A 115 4.33 -14.73 7.53
C MET A 115 3.90 -14.64 9.00
N LEU A 116 2.61 -14.40 9.26
CA LEU A 116 2.03 -14.24 10.59
C LEU A 116 1.79 -15.57 11.33
N PHE A 117 1.25 -16.58 10.64
CA PHE A 117 0.73 -17.80 11.28
C PHE A 117 1.42 -19.08 10.85
N GLY A 118 2.37 -19.00 9.91
CA GLY A 118 3.09 -20.15 9.37
C GLY A 118 4.16 -20.73 10.28
N LYS A 119 4.45 -20.11 11.44
CA LYS A 119 5.43 -20.65 12.41
C LYS A 119 5.06 -22.09 12.78
N ASN A 120 6.03 -22.99 12.66
CA ASN A 120 5.90 -24.44 12.90
C ASN A 120 4.92 -25.19 11.97
N LYS A 121 4.28 -24.50 11.01
CA LYS A 121 3.38 -25.10 10.01
C LYS A 121 4.03 -25.23 8.64
N VAL A 122 5.02 -24.39 8.35
CA VAL A 122 5.79 -24.41 7.10
C VAL A 122 7.28 -24.50 7.38
N SER A 123 8.06 -24.90 6.38
CA SER A 123 9.53 -24.92 6.50
C SER A 123 10.11 -23.51 6.67
N ASN A 124 11.30 -23.42 7.27
CA ASN A 124 11.98 -22.14 7.45
C ASN A 124 12.19 -21.38 6.12
N ARG A 125 12.48 -22.10 5.04
CA ARG A 125 12.65 -21.53 3.69
C ARG A 125 11.36 -20.94 3.15
N VAL A 126 10.24 -21.63 3.31
CA VAL A 126 8.92 -21.13 2.87
C VAL A 126 8.51 -19.91 3.68
N HIS A 127 8.77 -19.92 4.98
CA HIS A 127 8.48 -18.77 5.83
C HIS A 127 9.34 -17.55 5.44
N LEU A 128 10.66 -17.72 5.24
CA LEU A 128 11.55 -16.67 4.75
C LEU A 128 11.11 -16.12 3.38
N PHE A 129 10.76 -17.00 2.45
CA PHE A 129 10.23 -16.61 1.14
C PHE A 129 8.94 -15.81 1.26
N SER A 130 8.05 -16.20 2.17
CA SER A 130 6.80 -15.47 2.41
C SER A 130 7.08 -14.07 2.97
N THR A 131 7.99 -13.94 3.93
CA THR A 131 8.42 -12.62 4.44
C THR A 131 9.02 -11.75 3.34
N PHE A 132 9.80 -12.33 2.43
CA PHE A 132 10.36 -11.63 1.28
C PHE A 132 9.29 -11.14 0.30
N MET A 133 8.32 -12.00 -0.03
CA MET A 133 7.22 -11.64 -0.92
C MET A 133 6.33 -10.53 -0.33
N VAL A 134 6.11 -10.53 0.99
CA VAL A 134 5.42 -9.42 1.67
C VAL A 134 6.23 -8.12 1.54
N ALA A 135 7.54 -8.15 1.80
CA ALA A 135 8.37 -6.94 1.70
C ALA A 135 8.41 -6.34 0.29
N ILE A 136 8.49 -7.19 -0.74
CA ILE A 136 8.38 -6.77 -2.14
C ILE A 136 6.98 -6.23 -2.44
N GLY A 137 5.92 -6.95 -2.04
CA GLY A 137 4.53 -6.51 -2.24
C GLY A 137 4.30 -5.11 -1.70
N THR A 138 4.73 -4.85 -0.47
CA THR A 138 4.58 -3.54 0.18
C THR A 138 5.37 -2.44 -0.53
N THR A 139 6.52 -2.77 -1.10
CA THR A 139 7.30 -1.82 -1.90
C THR A 139 6.64 -1.53 -3.24
N ILE A 140 6.05 -2.54 -3.89
CA ILE A 140 5.31 -2.39 -5.16
C ILE A 140 4.02 -1.58 -4.93
N SER A 141 3.30 -1.78 -3.82
CA SER A 141 2.12 -0.95 -3.47
C SER A 141 2.53 0.52 -3.37
N ALA A 142 3.60 0.81 -2.63
CA ALA A 142 4.11 2.18 -2.49
C ALA A 142 4.46 2.79 -3.85
N PHE A 143 5.09 2.01 -4.74
CA PHE A 143 5.40 2.46 -6.10
C PHE A 143 4.15 2.92 -6.87
N TRP A 144 3.06 2.14 -6.88
CA TRP A 144 1.85 2.49 -7.63
C TRP A 144 1.15 3.75 -7.09
N ILE A 145 0.98 3.83 -5.77
CA ILE A 145 0.34 5.00 -5.14
C ILE A 145 1.17 6.27 -5.34
N ILE A 146 2.47 6.17 -5.17
CA ILE A 146 3.37 7.31 -5.36
C ILE A 146 3.41 7.72 -6.84
N SER A 147 3.35 6.77 -7.78
CA SER A 147 3.27 7.07 -9.22
C SER A 147 2.02 7.87 -9.57
N LEU A 148 0.86 7.50 -9.01
CA LEU A 148 -0.36 8.29 -9.18
C LEU A 148 -0.22 9.70 -8.60
N ASN A 149 0.31 9.82 -7.39
CA ASN A 149 0.52 11.12 -6.75
C ASN A 149 1.51 12.00 -7.53
N PHE A 150 2.58 11.42 -8.08
CA PHE A 150 3.51 12.14 -8.95
C PHE A 150 2.81 12.65 -10.22
N TRP A 151 2.05 11.80 -10.90
CA TRP A 151 1.29 12.21 -12.07
C TRP A 151 0.30 13.33 -11.75
N MET A 152 -0.37 13.29 -10.58
CA MET A 152 -1.26 14.38 -10.14
C MET A 152 -0.54 15.71 -9.92
N GLN A 153 0.75 15.69 -9.59
CA GLN A 153 1.56 16.91 -9.38
C GLN A 153 2.20 17.42 -10.67
N THR A 154 2.68 16.52 -11.53
CA THR A 154 3.30 16.84 -12.82
C THR A 154 2.68 15.96 -13.92
N PRO A 155 1.49 16.31 -14.43
CA PRO A 155 0.80 15.50 -15.42
C PRO A 155 1.54 15.51 -16.76
N VAL A 156 1.88 14.32 -17.25
CA VAL A 156 2.58 14.07 -18.53
C VAL A 156 1.98 12.85 -19.23
N GLY A 157 2.31 12.64 -20.51
CA GLY A 157 1.90 11.46 -21.28
C GLY A 157 0.39 11.36 -21.54
N TYR A 158 -0.35 12.47 -21.52
CA TYR A 158 -1.80 12.50 -21.71
C TYR A 158 -2.25 13.63 -22.66
N SER A 159 -3.39 13.42 -23.31
CA SER A 159 -4.17 14.48 -23.97
C SER A 159 -5.54 14.63 -23.33
N VAL A 160 -6.18 15.78 -23.58
CA VAL A 160 -7.54 16.03 -23.13
C VAL A 160 -8.48 15.98 -24.32
N GLN A 161 -9.38 15.00 -24.31
CA GLN A 161 -10.43 14.83 -25.32
C GLN A 161 -11.78 14.98 -24.62
N ASP A 162 -12.59 15.94 -25.06
CA ASP A 162 -13.91 16.25 -24.47
C ASP A 162 -13.88 16.48 -22.94
N GLY A 163 -12.78 17.06 -22.44
CA GLY A 163 -12.57 17.32 -21.01
C GLY A 163 -12.15 16.10 -20.19
N ILE A 164 -11.95 14.94 -20.83
CA ILE A 164 -11.47 13.70 -20.24
C ILE A 164 -9.99 13.52 -20.58
N VAL A 165 -9.20 13.14 -19.58
CA VAL A 165 -7.79 12.78 -19.73
C VAL A 165 -7.71 11.42 -20.41
N GLN A 166 -7.03 11.36 -21.54
CA GLN A 166 -6.73 10.15 -22.29
C GLN A 166 -5.22 9.92 -22.29
N ILE A 167 -4.82 8.67 -22.11
CA ILE A 167 -3.40 8.31 -22.04
C ILE A 167 -2.84 8.17 -23.43
N GLU A 168 -1.74 8.85 -23.68
CA GLU A 168 -0.97 8.73 -24.91
C GLU A 168 0.27 7.86 -24.70
N SER A 169 0.94 8.01 -23.55
CA SER A 169 2.14 7.24 -23.22
C SER A 169 2.26 6.98 -21.71
N TRP A 170 2.52 5.73 -21.35
CA TRP A 170 2.89 5.32 -19.99
C TRP A 170 4.40 5.39 -19.71
N ARG A 171 5.20 5.73 -20.74
CA ARG A 171 6.68 5.77 -20.65
C ARG A 171 7.23 7.17 -20.45
N GLU A 172 6.42 8.17 -20.74
CA GLU A 172 6.77 9.60 -20.69
C GLU A 172 6.30 10.26 -19.39
#